data_AF-A0A9D0N347-F1
#
_entry.id   AF-A0A9D0N347-F1
#
_cell.length_a   1.000
_cell.length_b   1.000
_cell.length_c   1.000
_cell.angle_alpha   90.00
_cell.angle_beta   90.00
_cell.angle_gamma   90.00
#
_symmetry.space_group_name_H-M   'P 1'
#
loop_
_entity.id
_entity.type
_entity.pdbx_description
1 polymer ?
#
loop_
_entity_poly.entity_id
_entity_poly.type
_entity_poly.pdbx_seq_one_letter_code
_entity_poly.pdbx_strand_id
1 'polypeptide(L)'
;MNEKTLKILAVDDTEMNLNLLARFFSRKGHEMVTATNGQEAIECFEREQPDLILMDVMMPVMDGYEATREIRQRSGEKWIPIIFMSAKAAVEDQVAGLDAGGDDYLTKPVNMRIFDAKIKAMQRIADMSDALSLQATELEKYRAAAEEEKYLGNTLMERMTRAGKMSDELLDSWLLPAEHMSGDLVAACRGGDDRFYVMVADATGHGLLAAMMQIPVSQTFYYMTSRDYSLSRIVRSMNSQLRLLVPRDRFVAATLIMVDVRNQLIEVWNGGGPEALFVDGQRNIVHRFESNAAPLGIFSDEEFEAHTRVYQWQIAGELLAYSDGVIDALSDDGEPFGEERLEHSISHCGDKTVCAAVADALCKHLKGERAQDDISVISVTCPLQENNQ
;
A
#
# COMPACT_ATOMS: atom_id res chain seq x y z
N MET A 1 -30.85 3.01 -30.18
CA MET A 1 -29.40 2.73 -30.12
C MET A 1 -28.88 2.92 -31.53
N ASN A 2 -28.01 3.91 -31.77
CA ASN A 2 -27.31 3.96 -33.06
C ASN A 2 -26.36 2.77 -33.10
N GLU A 3 -26.62 1.79 -33.96
CA GLU A 3 -25.67 0.71 -34.22
C GLU A 3 -24.41 1.34 -34.84
N LYS A 4 -23.23 1.04 -34.26
CA LYS A 4 -21.93 1.48 -34.75
C LYS A 4 -21.76 0.97 -36.20
N THR A 5 -21.48 1.87 -37.14
CA THR A 5 -21.07 1.47 -38.50
C THR A 5 -19.74 0.73 -38.40
N LEU A 6 -19.68 -0.47 -38.97
CA LEU A 6 -18.49 -1.32 -38.96
C LEU A 6 -17.89 -1.29 -40.36
N LYS A 7 -16.56 -1.30 -40.44
CA LYS A 7 -15.85 -1.55 -41.69
C LYS A 7 -15.52 -3.04 -41.79
N ILE A 8 -16.09 -3.71 -42.78
CA ILE A 8 -16.00 -5.16 -42.94
C ILE A 8 -15.20 -5.47 -44.20
N LEU A 9 -14.13 -6.27 -44.06
CA LEU A 9 -13.37 -6.79 -45.19
C LEU A 9 -13.96 -8.14 -45.62
N ALA A 10 -14.58 -8.23 -46.79
CA ALA A 10 -14.96 -9.51 -47.40
C ALA A 10 -13.94 -9.95 -48.44
N VAL A 11 -13.51 -11.21 -48.33
CA VAL A 11 -12.51 -11.82 -49.20
C VAL A 11 -13.10 -13.07 -49.83
N ASP A 12 -13.22 -13.08 -51.15
CA ASP A 12 -13.80 -14.18 -51.92
C ASP A 12 -13.36 -14.03 -53.38
N ASP A 13 -12.99 -15.13 -54.04
CA ASP A 13 -12.53 -15.10 -55.44
C ASP A 13 -13.67 -14.88 -56.44
N THR A 14 -14.92 -14.99 -55.98
CA THR A 14 -16.11 -14.86 -56.80
C THR A 14 -16.80 -13.51 -56.55
N GLU A 15 -16.74 -12.60 -57.53
CA GLU A 15 -17.39 -11.27 -57.45
C GLU A 15 -18.88 -11.31 -57.11
N MET A 16 -19.58 -12.38 -57.50
CA MET A 16 -21.00 -12.56 -57.16
C MET A 16 -21.22 -12.71 -55.63
N ASN A 17 -20.33 -13.42 -54.94
CA ASN A 17 -20.39 -13.60 -53.49
C ASN A 17 -20.11 -12.28 -52.77
N LEU A 18 -19.06 -11.56 -53.21
CA LEU A 18 -18.72 -10.22 -52.70
C LEU A 18 -19.88 -9.24 -52.86
N ASN A 19 -20.51 -9.20 -54.04
CA ASN A 19 -21.66 -8.34 -54.31
C ASN A 19 -22.88 -8.67 -53.43
N LEU A 20 -23.10 -9.95 -53.12
CA LEU A 20 -24.20 -10.37 -52.24
C LEU A 20 -23.96 -9.88 -50.80
N LEU A 21 -22.75 -10.07 -50.28
CA LEU A 21 -22.35 -9.60 -48.95
C LEU A 21 -22.41 -8.07 -48.87
N ALA A 22 -21.88 -7.38 -49.89
CA ALA A 22 -21.91 -5.92 -49.98
C ALA A 22 -23.33 -5.36 -49.87
N ARG A 23 -24.29 -5.96 -50.61
CA ARG A 23 -25.70 -5.56 -50.55
C ARG A 23 -26.33 -5.85 -49.19
N PHE A 24 -25.99 -6.97 -48.55
CA PHE A 24 -26.51 -7.33 -47.24
C PHE A 24 -26.06 -6.34 -46.15
N PHE A 25 -24.76 -6.04 -46.12
CA PHE A 25 -24.16 -5.17 -45.11
C PHE A 25 -24.45 -3.68 -45.34
N SER A 26 -24.50 -3.24 -46.59
CA SER A 26 -24.89 -1.87 -46.93
C SER A 26 -26.32 -1.54 -46.46
N ARG A 27 -27.27 -2.49 -46.58
CA ARG A 27 -28.63 -2.33 -46.06
C ARG A 27 -28.71 -2.18 -44.53
N LYS A 28 -27.66 -2.60 -43.83
CA LYS A 28 -27.51 -2.49 -42.37
C LYS A 28 -26.65 -1.29 -41.94
N GLY A 29 -26.18 -0.48 -42.89
CA GLY A 29 -25.38 0.70 -42.59
C GLY A 29 -23.92 0.42 -42.24
N HIS A 30 -23.40 -0.76 -42.61
CA HIS A 30 -21.96 -1.09 -42.52
C HIS A 30 -21.23 -0.75 -43.82
N GLU A 31 -19.94 -0.45 -43.71
CA GLU A 31 -19.03 -0.22 -44.82
C GLU A 31 -18.35 -1.54 -45.23
N MET A 32 -18.19 -1.75 -46.53
CA MET A 32 -17.63 -2.98 -47.07
C MET A 32 -16.39 -2.66 -47.89
N VAL A 33 -15.28 -3.29 -47.52
CA VAL A 33 -14.06 -3.40 -48.32
C VAL A 33 -14.02 -4.81 -48.90
N THR A 34 -13.60 -4.95 -50.15
CA THR A 34 -13.54 -6.25 -50.82
C THR A 34 -12.14 -6.57 -51.31
N ALA A 35 -11.76 -7.84 -51.22
CA ALA A 35 -10.54 -8.40 -51.80
C ALA A 35 -10.87 -9.72 -52.51
N THR A 36 -10.09 -10.08 -53.53
CA THR A 36 -10.37 -11.26 -54.39
C THR A 36 -9.43 -12.44 -54.15
N ASN A 37 -8.41 -12.26 -53.30
CA ASN A 37 -7.47 -13.30 -52.91
C ASN A 37 -6.80 -12.95 -51.57
N GLY A 38 -6.06 -13.91 -50.98
CA GLY A 38 -5.42 -13.74 -49.66
C GLY A 38 -4.37 -12.62 -49.61
N GLN A 39 -3.63 -12.38 -50.69
CA GLN A 39 -2.61 -11.33 -50.75
C GLN A 39 -3.26 -9.94 -50.71
N GLU A 40 -4.29 -9.72 -51.54
CA GLU A 40 -5.09 -8.48 -51.51
C GLU A 40 -5.76 -8.27 -50.14
N ALA A 41 -6.17 -9.35 -49.47
CA ALA A 41 -6.77 -9.26 -48.15
C ALA A 41 -5.81 -8.70 -47.10
N ILE A 42 -4.54 -9.14 -47.10
CA ILE A 42 -3.50 -8.63 -46.21
C ILE A 42 -3.25 -7.14 -46.48
N GLU A 43 -3.13 -6.75 -47.75
CA GLU A 43 -2.91 -5.34 -48.13
C GLU A 43 -4.09 -4.45 -47.74
N CYS A 44 -5.31 -4.94 -47.92
CA CYS A 44 -6.52 -4.23 -47.49
C CYS A 44 -6.61 -4.16 -45.96
N PHE A 45 -6.25 -5.22 -45.26
CA PHE A 45 -6.22 -5.24 -43.79
C PHE A 45 -5.34 -4.13 -43.22
N GLU A 46 -4.10 -4.02 -43.72
CA GLU A 46 -3.15 -3.01 -43.26
C GLU A 46 -3.63 -1.59 -43.56
N ARG A 47 -4.13 -1.37 -44.78
CA ARG A 47 -4.56 -0.05 -45.25
C ARG A 47 -5.85 0.42 -44.58
N GLU A 48 -6.83 -0.47 -44.47
CA GLU A 48 -8.21 -0.09 -44.12
C GLU A 48 -8.55 -0.29 -42.65
N GLN A 49 -7.78 -1.11 -41.92
CA GLN A 49 -7.96 -1.44 -40.51
C GLN A 49 -9.41 -1.86 -40.19
N PRO A 50 -9.91 -2.95 -40.82
CA PRO A 50 -11.30 -3.37 -40.68
C PRO A 50 -11.65 -3.81 -39.25
N ASP A 51 -12.94 -3.71 -38.90
CA ASP A 51 -13.50 -4.17 -37.63
C ASP A 51 -13.90 -5.66 -37.66
N LEU A 52 -14.03 -6.26 -38.86
CA LEU A 52 -14.39 -7.66 -39.07
C LEU A 52 -13.84 -8.12 -40.42
N ILE A 53 -13.32 -9.35 -40.47
CA ILE A 53 -12.87 -9.99 -41.71
C ILE A 53 -13.73 -11.22 -41.99
N LEU A 54 -14.22 -11.32 -43.22
CA LEU A 54 -14.94 -12.46 -43.75
C LEU A 54 -14.07 -13.10 -44.83
N MET A 55 -13.57 -14.29 -44.57
CA MET A 55 -12.50 -14.90 -45.37
C MET A 55 -12.99 -16.19 -46.03
N ASP A 56 -12.99 -16.27 -47.37
CA ASP A 56 -13.05 -17.58 -48.02
C ASP A 56 -11.73 -18.33 -47.84
N VAL A 57 -11.81 -19.65 -47.78
CA VAL A 57 -10.65 -20.54 -47.67
C VAL A 57 -10.04 -20.79 -49.05
N MET A 58 -10.88 -21.07 -50.06
CA MET A 58 -10.40 -21.50 -51.37
C MET A 58 -10.32 -20.32 -52.33
N MET A 59 -9.12 -19.80 -52.53
CA MET A 59 -8.86 -18.66 -53.40
C MET A 59 -7.55 -18.85 -54.16
N PRO A 60 -7.37 -18.23 -55.34
CA PRO A 60 -6.10 -18.22 -56.06
C PRO A 60 -5.05 -17.39 -55.34
N VAL A 61 -3.79 -17.53 -55.73
CA VAL A 61 -2.60 -16.79 -55.22
C VAL A 61 -2.22 -17.14 -53.78
N MET A 62 -3.11 -16.93 -52.83
CA MET A 62 -2.93 -17.24 -51.41
C MET A 62 -4.26 -17.66 -50.82
N ASP A 63 -4.26 -18.77 -50.08
CA ASP A 63 -5.47 -19.30 -49.45
C ASP A 63 -5.86 -18.51 -48.19
N GLY A 64 -7.10 -18.69 -47.75
CA GLY A 64 -7.62 -17.95 -46.60
C GLY A 64 -6.96 -18.30 -45.27
N TYR A 65 -6.42 -19.52 -45.11
CA TYR A 65 -5.73 -19.93 -43.88
C TYR A 65 -4.36 -19.27 -43.78
N GLU A 66 -3.61 -19.25 -44.88
CA GLU A 66 -2.33 -18.54 -44.99
C GLU A 66 -2.52 -17.05 -44.75
N ALA A 67 -3.50 -16.42 -45.41
CA ALA A 67 -3.80 -15.01 -45.23
C ALA A 67 -4.18 -14.67 -43.78
N THR A 68 -4.99 -15.53 -43.13
CA THR A 68 -5.40 -15.33 -41.74
C THR A 68 -4.22 -15.39 -40.77
N ARG A 69 -3.30 -16.36 -40.95
CA ARG A 69 -2.09 -16.45 -40.12
C ARG A 69 -1.23 -15.20 -40.25
N GLU A 70 -1.06 -14.70 -41.47
CA GLU A 70 -0.29 -13.49 -41.73
C GLU A 70 -0.96 -12.25 -41.12
N ILE A 71 -2.27 -12.10 -41.28
CA ILE A 71 -3.05 -11.02 -40.65
C ILE A 71 -2.91 -11.06 -39.12
N ARG A 72 -2.97 -12.24 -38.50
CA ARG A 72 -2.81 -12.38 -37.05
C ARG A 72 -1.43 -11.92 -36.57
N GLN A 73 -0.37 -12.27 -37.29
CA GLN A 73 0.98 -11.81 -36.97
C GLN A 73 1.11 -10.28 -37.05
N ARG A 74 0.35 -9.64 -37.95
CA ARG A 74 0.38 -8.18 -38.17
C ARG A 74 -0.61 -7.40 -37.30
N SER A 75 -1.64 -8.06 -36.75
CA SER A 75 -2.71 -7.41 -35.97
C SER A 75 -2.28 -6.86 -34.59
N GLY A 76 -1.10 -7.25 -34.10
CA GLY A 76 -0.56 -6.78 -32.83
C GLY A 76 -1.49 -7.09 -31.66
N GLU A 77 -1.74 -6.09 -30.80
CA GLU A 77 -2.58 -6.22 -29.60
C GLU A 77 -4.08 -6.04 -29.88
N LYS A 78 -4.47 -5.55 -31.07
CA LYS A 78 -5.88 -5.32 -31.40
C LYS A 78 -6.52 -6.62 -31.90
N TRP A 79 -7.44 -7.17 -31.13
CA TRP A 79 -8.24 -8.32 -31.58
C TRP A 79 -9.26 -7.89 -32.64
N ILE A 80 -9.15 -8.48 -33.83
CA ILE A 80 -10.08 -8.27 -34.95
C ILE A 80 -10.74 -9.61 -35.27
N PRO A 81 -12.08 -9.72 -35.22
CA PRO A 81 -12.77 -10.96 -35.54
C PRO A 81 -12.56 -11.40 -36.99
N ILE A 82 -12.24 -12.68 -37.20
CA ILE A 82 -12.07 -13.31 -38.51
C ILE A 82 -13.02 -14.50 -38.61
N ILE A 83 -13.98 -14.42 -39.53
CA ILE A 83 -14.97 -15.49 -39.78
C ILE A 83 -14.66 -16.12 -41.13
N PHE A 84 -14.40 -17.43 -41.13
CA PHE A 84 -14.29 -18.18 -42.38
C PHE A 84 -15.65 -18.43 -43.00
N MET A 85 -15.74 -18.30 -44.33
CA MET A 85 -16.93 -18.64 -45.11
C MET A 85 -16.53 -19.55 -46.28
N SER A 86 -16.74 -20.86 -46.16
CA SER A 86 -16.28 -21.81 -47.19
C SER A 86 -17.33 -22.83 -47.58
N ALA A 87 -17.21 -23.39 -48.79
CA ALA A 87 -17.98 -24.55 -49.22
C ALA A 87 -17.49 -25.86 -48.55
N LYS A 88 -16.30 -25.85 -47.95
CA LYS A 88 -15.78 -26.96 -47.15
C LYS A 88 -16.60 -27.11 -45.88
N ALA A 89 -17.13 -28.32 -45.67
CA ALA A 89 -18.07 -28.62 -44.58
C ALA A 89 -17.51 -29.67 -43.61
N ALA A 90 -16.40 -30.32 -43.93
CA ALA A 90 -15.79 -31.35 -43.09
C ALA A 90 -15.32 -30.73 -41.76
N VAL A 91 -15.39 -31.51 -40.68
CA VAL A 91 -15.01 -31.04 -39.35
C VAL A 91 -13.53 -30.65 -39.33
N GLU A 92 -12.69 -31.41 -40.04
CA GLU A 92 -11.25 -31.18 -40.15
C GLU A 92 -10.94 -29.82 -40.80
N ASP A 93 -11.73 -29.41 -41.79
CA ASP A 93 -11.58 -28.09 -42.41
C ASP A 93 -11.96 -26.96 -41.45
N GLN A 94 -13.02 -27.14 -40.65
CA GLN A 94 -13.44 -26.14 -39.66
C GLN A 94 -12.38 -25.97 -38.56
N VAL A 95 -11.87 -27.09 -38.05
CA VAL A 95 -10.78 -27.11 -37.06
C VAL A 95 -9.54 -26.41 -37.61
N ALA A 96 -9.15 -26.72 -38.85
CA ALA A 96 -8.00 -26.08 -39.49
C ALA A 96 -8.17 -24.55 -39.61
N GLY A 97 -9.38 -24.06 -39.86
CA GLY A 97 -9.67 -22.63 -39.87
C GLY A 97 -9.51 -21.96 -38.50
N LEU A 98 -10.05 -22.58 -37.45
CA LEU A 98 -9.89 -22.07 -36.08
C LEU A 98 -8.41 -22.09 -35.64
N ASP A 99 -7.68 -23.18 -35.94
CA ASP A 99 -6.25 -23.31 -35.65
C ASP A 99 -5.38 -22.32 -36.45
N ALA A 100 -5.84 -21.87 -37.62
CA ALA A 100 -5.19 -20.80 -38.37
C ALA A 100 -5.37 -19.41 -37.73
N GLY A 101 -6.21 -19.30 -36.70
CA GLY A 101 -6.49 -18.05 -36.00
C GLY A 101 -7.84 -17.42 -36.35
N GLY A 102 -8.75 -18.16 -37.00
CA GLY A 102 -10.14 -17.74 -37.18
C GLY A 102 -10.93 -17.83 -35.87
N ASP A 103 -11.87 -16.91 -35.66
CA ASP A 103 -12.73 -16.91 -34.48
C ASP A 103 -14.02 -17.72 -34.70
N ASP A 104 -14.39 -17.97 -35.95
CA ASP A 104 -15.58 -18.75 -36.31
C ASP A 104 -15.52 -19.27 -37.76
N TYR A 105 -16.39 -20.22 -38.08
CA TYR A 105 -16.46 -20.87 -39.39
C TYR A 105 -17.91 -21.06 -39.83
N LEU A 106 -18.22 -20.65 -41.05
CA LEU A 106 -19.55 -20.75 -41.65
C LEU A 106 -19.49 -21.50 -42.99
N THR A 107 -20.21 -22.61 -43.05
CA THR A 107 -20.33 -23.37 -44.30
C THR A 107 -21.32 -22.69 -45.26
N LYS A 108 -20.93 -22.56 -46.53
CA LYS A 108 -21.79 -22.06 -47.62
C LYS A 108 -22.81 -23.15 -48.03
N PRO A 109 -24.09 -22.80 -48.29
CA PRO A 109 -24.66 -21.46 -48.29
C PRO A 109 -24.90 -20.92 -46.86
N VAL A 110 -24.44 -19.70 -46.59
CA VAL A 110 -24.47 -19.09 -45.25
C VAL A 110 -25.90 -18.73 -44.85
N ASN A 111 -26.33 -19.19 -43.68
CA ASN A 111 -27.58 -18.74 -43.07
C ASN A 111 -27.41 -17.33 -42.50
N MET A 112 -27.97 -16.33 -43.18
CA MET A 112 -27.82 -14.92 -42.84
C MET A 112 -28.35 -14.56 -41.44
N ARG A 113 -29.28 -15.33 -40.85
CA ARG A 113 -29.74 -15.09 -39.46
C ARG A 113 -28.70 -15.53 -38.44
N ILE A 114 -28.08 -16.69 -38.66
CA ILE A 114 -27.03 -17.22 -37.79
C ILE A 114 -25.80 -16.32 -37.87
N PHE A 115 -25.44 -15.92 -39.08
CA PHE A 115 -24.33 -15.01 -39.34
C PHE A 115 -24.48 -13.68 -38.59
N ASP A 116 -25.68 -13.08 -38.66
CA ASP A 116 -25.96 -11.82 -37.98
C ASP A 116 -25.86 -11.94 -36.45
N ALA A 117 -26.30 -13.07 -35.89
CA ALA A 117 -26.16 -13.34 -34.46
C ALA A 117 -24.69 -13.49 -34.03
N LYS A 118 -23.85 -14.11 -34.87
CA LYS A 118 -22.40 -14.27 -34.63
C LYS A 118 -21.67 -12.93 -34.69
N ILE A 119 -21.96 -12.08 -35.67
CA ILE A 119 -21.40 -10.72 -35.76
C ILE A 119 -21.75 -9.91 -34.51
N LYS A 120 -23.02 -9.95 -34.08
CA LYS A 120 -23.43 -9.27 -32.83
C LYS A 120 -22.74 -9.81 -31.59
N ALA A 121 -22.41 -11.10 -31.55
CA ALA A 121 -21.66 -11.68 -30.44
C ALA A 121 -20.20 -11.19 -30.44
N MET A 122 -19.54 -11.23 -31.60
CA MET A 122 -18.15 -10.77 -31.74
C MET A 122 -18.00 -9.27 -31.48
N GLN A 123 -18.96 -8.46 -31.95
CA GLN A 123 -18.96 -7.02 -31.67
C GLN A 123 -18.98 -6.74 -30.17
N ARG A 124 -19.81 -7.47 -29.40
CA ARG A 124 -19.84 -7.31 -27.94
C ARG A 124 -18.52 -7.67 -27.28
N ILE A 125 -17.80 -8.66 -27.80
CA ILE A 125 -16.48 -9.05 -27.27
C ILE A 125 -15.45 -7.95 -27.60
N ALA A 126 -15.47 -7.41 -28.82
CA ALA A 126 -14.57 -6.36 -29.25
C ALA A 126 -14.79 -5.07 -28.42
N ASP A 127 -16.06 -4.66 -28.27
CA ASP A 127 -16.42 -3.49 -27.46
C ASP A 127 -16.01 -3.68 -25.99
N MET A 128 -16.12 -4.90 -25.44
CA MET A 128 -15.67 -5.22 -24.08
C MET A 128 -14.13 -5.15 -23.96
N SER A 129 -13.41 -5.67 -24.94
CA SER A 129 -11.94 -5.61 -24.97
C SER A 129 -11.45 -4.16 -25.02
N ASP A 130 -12.07 -3.33 -25.85
CA ASP A 130 -11.77 -1.90 -25.95
C ASP A 130 -12.04 -1.18 -24.61
N ALA A 131 -13.18 -1.46 -23.99
CA ALA A 131 -13.54 -0.89 -22.69
C ALA A 131 -12.57 -1.29 -21.57
N LEU A 132 -12.15 -2.56 -21.53
CA LEU A 132 -11.17 -3.07 -20.57
C LEU A 132 -9.81 -2.41 -20.74
N SER A 133 -9.33 -2.25 -21.97
CA SER A 133 -8.06 -1.57 -22.27
C SER A 133 -8.07 -0.10 -21.83
N LEU A 134 -9.20 0.59 -22.07
CA LEU A 134 -9.38 1.96 -21.61
C LEU A 134 -9.37 2.04 -20.07
N GLN A 135 -10.11 1.16 -19.39
CA GLN A 135 -10.13 1.10 -17.92
C GLN A 135 -8.75 0.77 -17.34
N ALA A 136 -8.00 -0.15 -17.96
CA ALA A 136 -6.65 -0.48 -17.53
C ALA A 136 -5.72 0.75 -17.60
N THR A 137 -5.77 1.49 -18.72
CA THR A 137 -4.99 2.72 -18.91
C THR A 137 -5.37 3.79 -17.89
N GLU A 138 -6.65 3.94 -17.58
CA GLU A 138 -7.13 4.89 -16.57
C GLU A 138 -6.68 4.49 -15.16
N LEU A 139 -6.74 3.20 -14.82
CA LEU A 139 -6.29 2.67 -13.55
C LEU A 139 -4.78 2.85 -13.35
N GLU A 140 -3.98 2.66 -14.39
CA GLU A 140 -2.53 2.92 -14.34
C GLU A 140 -2.24 4.39 -14.01
N LYS A 141 -2.97 5.34 -14.60
CA LYS A 141 -2.83 6.76 -14.28
C LYS A 141 -3.18 7.06 -12.83
N TYR A 142 -4.27 6.48 -12.32
CA TYR A 142 -4.65 6.64 -10.92
C TYR A 142 -3.61 6.06 -9.97
N ARG A 143 -3.05 4.88 -10.28
CA ARG A 143 -1.98 4.25 -9.49
C ARG A 143 -0.72 5.11 -9.47
N ALA A 144 -0.28 5.60 -10.62
CA ALA A 144 0.91 6.45 -10.71
C ALA A 144 0.76 7.74 -9.87
N ALA A 145 -0.40 8.39 -9.93
CA ALA A 145 -0.67 9.59 -9.12
C ALA A 145 -0.66 9.27 -7.61
N ALA A 146 -1.30 8.17 -7.20
CA ALA A 146 -1.31 7.74 -5.81
C ALA A 146 0.07 7.35 -5.29
N GLU A 147 0.91 6.74 -6.13
CA GLU A 147 2.30 6.40 -5.79
C GLU A 147 3.16 7.65 -5.60
N GLU A 148 2.98 8.68 -6.44
CA GLU A 148 3.68 9.97 -6.31
C GLU A 148 3.29 10.67 -5.00
N GLU A 149 1.99 10.74 -4.69
CA GLU A 149 1.49 11.30 -3.44
C GLU A 149 2.05 10.57 -2.22
N LYS A 150 2.05 9.23 -2.25
CA LYS A 150 2.64 8.39 -1.20
C LYS A 150 4.14 8.62 -1.05
N TYR A 151 4.88 8.70 -2.16
CA TYR A 151 6.33 8.94 -2.14
C TYR A 151 6.66 10.31 -1.51
N LEU A 152 5.92 11.35 -1.89
CA LEU A 152 6.10 12.68 -1.32
C LEU A 152 5.75 12.70 0.17
N GLY A 153 4.63 12.07 0.56
CA GLY A 153 4.22 11.90 1.95
C GLY A 153 5.30 11.25 2.81
N ASN A 154 5.86 10.13 2.35
CA ASN A 154 6.95 9.41 3.02
C ASN A 154 8.20 10.30 3.17
N THR A 155 8.62 10.94 2.08
CA THR A 155 9.83 11.77 2.07
C THR A 155 9.71 12.96 3.01
N LEU A 156 8.54 13.62 3.05
CA LEU A 156 8.28 14.72 3.96
C LEU A 156 8.25 14.24 5.41
N MET A 157 7.58 13.12 5.68
CA MET A 157 7.50 12.56 7.02
C MET A 157 8.87 12.18 7.56
N GLU A 158 9.66 11.41 6.81
CA GLU A 158 11.02 11.03 7.22
C GLU A 158 11.87 12.25 7.58
N ARG A 159 11.74 13.34 6.82
CA ARG A 159 12.47 14.59 7.11
C ARG A 159 11.93 15.32 8.33
N MET A 160 10.62 15.29 8.58
CA MET A 160 9.99 15.94 9.72
C MET A 160 10.23 15.18 11.03
N THR A 161 10.22 13.84 11.00
CA THR A 161 10.45 13.00 12.18
C THR A 161 11.93 12.83 12.51
N ARG A 162 12.82 12.72 11.50
CA ARG A 162 14.29 12.69 11.70
C ARG A 162 14.94 14.05 11.98
N ALA A 163 14.16 15.13 12.06
CA ALA A 163 14.69 16.47 12.30
C ALA A 163 15.35 16.66 13.69
N GLY A 164 15.24 15.69 14.60
CA GLY A 164 15.92 15.71 15.90
C GLY A 164 16.65 14.40 16.20
N LYS A 165 17.97 14.53 16.33
CA LYS A 165 19.02 13.55 16.69
C LYS A 165 18.55 12.30 17.47
N MET A 166 18.47 11.18 16.77
CA MET A 166 18.20 9.83 17.31
C MET A 166 19.44 9.08 17.83
N SER A 167 20.63 9.68 17.81
CA SER A 167 21.84 9.01 18.33
C SER A 167 22.25 9.62 19.67
N ASP A 168 21.88 8.96 20.75
CA ASP A 168 22.39 9.22 22.08
C ASP A 168 22.92 7.90 22.67
N GLU A 169 24.02 7.95 23.41
CA GLU A 169 24.62 6.74 24.02
C GLU A 169 23.71 6.12 25.08
N LEU A 170 22.76 6.88 25.64
CA LEU A 170 21.83 6.40 26.63
C LEU A 170 20.60 5.71 26.03
N LEU A 171 20.32 5.86 24.74
CA LEU A 171 19.08 5.39 24.12
C LEU A 171 19.33 4.18 23.23
N ASP A 172 18.65 3.09 23.53
CA ASP A 172 18.42 1.99 22.61
C ASP A 172 16.97 2.04 22.12
N SER A 173 16.74 1.75 20.84
CA SER A 173 15.41 1.86 20.24
C SER A 173 15.21 0.83 19.13
N TRP A 174 14.04 0.23 19.11
CA TRP A 174 13.60 -0.71 18.09
C TRP A 174 12.20 -0.35 17.60
N LEU A 175 12.06 -0.20 16.28
CA LEU A 175 10.86 0.27 15.60
C LEU A 175 10.50 -0.73 14.50
N LEU A 176 9.26 -1.22 14.50
CA LEU A 176 8.74 -2.12 13.49
C LEU A 176 7.35 -1.62 13.04
N PRO A 177 7.25 -0.94 11.87
CA PRO A 177 5.98 -0.47 11.36
C PRO A 177 5.12 -1.61 10.78
N ALA A 178 3.81 -1.58 10.99
CA ALA A 178 2.83 -2.52 10.41
C ALA A 178 2.62 -2.28 8.92
N GLU A 179 2.61 -1.01 8.50
CA GLU A 179 2.53 -0.60 7.10
C GLU A 179 3.83 0.04 6.60
N HIS A 180 3.77 0.72 5.46
CA HIS A 180 4.92 1.48 4.94
C HIS A 180 5.27 2.69 5.83
N MET A 181 4.37 3.09 6.73
CA MET A 181 4.54 4.22 7.63
C MET A 181 3.98 3.89 9.01
N SER A 182 4.76 4.27 10.03
CA SER A 182 4.40 4.14 11.43
C SER A 182 3.53 5.32 11.89
N GLY A 183 2.39 5.03 12.51
CA GLY A 183 1.65 5.94 13.40
C GLY A 183 2.43 6.24 14.67
N ASP A 184 3.30 5.32 15.09
CA ASP A 184 4.25 5.56 16.16
C ASP A 184 5.34 6.58 15.79
N LEU A 185 5.74 7.37 16.79
CA LEU A 185 6.87 8.28 16.76
C LEU A 185 7.72 8.06 18.01
N VAL A 186 9.02 7.83 17.79
CA VAL A 186 10.04 7.96 18.83
C VAL A 186 10.86 9.21 18.57
N ALA A 187 10.95 10.10 19.57
CA ALA A 187 11.72 11.33 19.51
C ALA A 187 12.65 11.44 20.70
N ALA A 188 13.87 11.92 20.49
CA ALA A 188 14.86 12.06 21.56
C ALA A 188 15.76 13.28 21.34
N CYS A 189 16.13 13.96 22.42
CA CYS A 189 17.10 15.04 22.37
C CYS A 189 17.70 15.34 23.75
N ARG A 190 18.93 15.85 23.77
CA ARG A 190 19.50 16.52 24.95
C ARG A 190 19.04 17.98 25.01
N GLY A 191 18.47 18.38 26.13
CA GLY A 191 18.22 19.78 26.47
C GLY A 191 19.44 20.43 27.11
N GLY A 192 19.24 21.58 27.74
CA GLY A 192 20.18 22.22 28.64
C GLY A 192 20.42 21.41 29.92
N ASP A 193 21.52 21.72 30.60
CA ASP A 193 22.02 21.02 31.78
C ASP A 193 22.23 19.49 31.63
N ASP A 194 22.36 19.02 30.38
CA ASP A 194 22.60 17.60 30.04
C ASP A 194 21.41 16.67 30.40
N ARG A 195 20.20 17.25 30.51
CA ARG A 195 18.96 16.47 30.63
C ARG A 195 18.61 15.81 29.31
N PHE A 196 18.28 14.53 29.37
CA PHE A 196 17.91 13.74 28.21
C PHE A 196 16.39 13.56 28.15
N TYR A 197 15.77 13.99 27.06
CA TYR A 197 14.34 13.89 26.84
C TYR A 197 14.06 12.82 25.79
N VAL A 198 13.08 11.97 26.05
CA VAL A 198 12.60 10.95 25.12
C VAL A 198 11.08 10.96 25.11
N MET A 199 10.50 10.66 23.96
CA MET A 199 9.07 10.53 23.78
C MET A 199 8.79 9.30 22.92
N VAL A 200 7.85 8.48 23.37
CA VAL A 200 7.16 7.48 22.54
C VAL A 200 5.73 8.00 22.38
N ALA A 201 5.27 8.14 21.16
CA ALA A 201 3.92 8.60 20.87
C ALA A 201 3.29 7.68 19.84
N ASP A 202 2.05 7.28 20.07
CA ASP A 202 1.23 6.48 19.18
C ASP A 202 -0.03 7.27 18.82
N ALA A 203 -0.34 7.34 17.53
CA ALA A 203 -1.43 8.10 16.97
C ALA A 203 -2.56 7.16 16.58
N THR A 204 -3.81 7.50 16.89
CA THR A 204 -4.94 6.62 16.52
C THR A 204 -4.98 6.27 15.03
N GLY A 205 -4.94 4.98 14.71
CA GLY A 205 -4.92 4.44 13.34
C GLY A 205 -3.49 4.23 12.83
N HIS A 206 -3.33 3.73 11.60
CA HIS A 206 -2.01 3.45 11.02
C HIS A 206 -1.77 4.24 9.72
N GLY A 207 -0.51 4.28 9.27
CA GLY A 207 -0.12 4.86 7.99
C GLY A 207 0.03 6.40 8.00
N LEU A 208 -0.08 7.02 6.82
CA LEU A 208 0.26 8.44 6.63
C LEU A 208 -0.58 9.40 7.48
N LEU A 209 -1.88 9.12 7.65
CA LEU A 209 -2.76 9.98 8.43
C LEU A 209 -2.38 9.99 9.92
N ALA A 210 -2.02 8.84 10.48
CA ALA A 210 -1.54 8.73 11.86
C ALA A 210 -0.20 9.48 12.03
N ALA A 211 0.74 9.23 11.11
CA ALA A 211 2.02 9.92 11.09
C ALA A 211 1.89 11.46 10.98
N MET A 212 0.91 11.98 10.22
CA MET A 212 0.67 13.43 10.11
C MET A 212 0.28 14.08 11.44
N MET A 213 -0.39 13.35 12.33
CA MET A 213 -0.76 13.86 13.66
C MET A 213 0.46 14.03 14.57
N GLN A 214 1.52 13.25 14.32
CA GLN A 214 2.77 13.31 15.07
C GLN A 214 3.64 14.54 14.71
N ILE A 215 3.39 15.21 13.58
CA ILE A 215 4.15 16.39 13.15
C ILE A 215 4.09 17.53 14.18
N PRO A 216 2.90 18.06 14.57
CA PRO A 216 2.84 19.14 15.55
C PRO A 216 3.38 18.72 16.93
N VAL A 217 3.24 17.45 17.30
CA VAL A 217 3.78 16.90 18.55
C VAL A 217 5.31 16.93 18.53
N SER A 218 5.93 16.35 17.50
CA SER A 218 7.40 16.32 17.35
C SER A 218 8.03 17.71 17.26
N GLN A 219 7.42 18.64 16.52
CA GLN A 219 7.92 20.01 16.41
C GLN A 219 7.85 20.74 17.75
N THR A 220 6.75 20.56 18.48
CA THR A 220 6.58 21.14 19.82
C THR A 220 7.59 20.53 20.80
N PHE A 221 7.81 19.21 20.75
CA PHE A 221 8.82 18.51 21.54
C PHE A 221 10.18 19.17 21.37
N TYR A 222 10.74 19.15 20.15
CA TYR A 222 12.09 19.65 19.89
C TYR A 222 12.22 21.17 20.15
N TYR A 223 11.20 21.95 19.82
CA TYR A 223 11.23 23.39 20.05
C TYR A 223 11.26 23.74 21.54
N MET A 224 10.52 23.00 22.37
CA MET A 224 10.41 23.32 23.78
C MET A 224 11.50 22.68 24.64
N THR A 225 11.96 21.48 24.30
CA THR A 225 13.10 20.85 24.98
C THR A 225 14.39 21.62 24.74
N SER A 226 14.60 22.18 23.54
CA SER A 226 15.75 23.05 23.24
C SER A 226 15.76 24.38 24.00
N ARG A 227 14.68 24.68 24.74
CA ARG A 227 14.52 25.88 25.58
C ARG A 227 14.29 25.55 27.05
N ASP A 228 14.53 24.30 27.45
CA ASP A 228 14.47 23.84 28.84
C ASP A 228 13.13 24.09 29.55
N TYR A 229 12.03 24.02 28.80
CA TYR A 229 10.71 24.03 29.41
C TYR A 229 10.48 22.75 30.22
N SER A 230 9.80 22.88 31.37
CA SER A 230 9.35 21.74 32.17
C SER A 230 8.45 20.78 31.38
N LEU A 231 8.51 19.49 31.69
CA LEU A 231 7.77 18.44 30.98
C LEU A 231 6.26 18.71 30.94
N SER A 232 5.64 19.12 32.07
CA SER A 232 4.22 19.51 32.12
C SER A 232 3.86 20.62 31.12
N ARG A 233 4.75 21.60 30.90
CA ARG A 233 4.49 22.70 29.96
C ARG A 233 4.64 22.24 28.51
N ILE A 234 5.59 21.34 28.23
CA ILE A 234 5.76 20.71 26.91
C ILE A 234 4.47 19.97 26.54
N VAL A 235 4.01 19.08 27.42
CA VAL A 235 2.80 18.27 27.21
C VAL A 235 1.57 19.16 26.99
N ARG A 236 1.36 20.21 27.83
CA ARG A 236 0.23 21.14 27.62
C ARG A 236 0.28 21.83 26.26
N SER A 237 1.47 22.24 25.82
CA SER A 237 1.62 22.87 24.51
C SER A 237 1.33 21.88 23.38
N MET A 238 1.75 20.62 23.50
CA MET A 238 1.44 19.57 22.54
C MET A 238 -0.06 19.32 22.44
N ASN A 239 -0.75 19.21 23.57
CA ASN A 239 -2.21 19.06 23.62
C ASN A 239 -2.91 20.22 22.89
N SER A 240 -2.49 21.45 23.19
CA SER A 240 -3.06 22.66 22.59
C SER A 240 -2.82 22.71 21.07
N GLN A 241 -1.62 22.34 20.59
CA GLN A 241 -1.31 22.26 19.16
C GLN A 241 -2.10 21.18 18.44
N LEU A 242 -2.23 19.99 19.04
CA LEU A 242 -3.05 18.92 18.47
C LEU A 242 -4.51 19.33 18.35
N ARG A 243 -5.10 19.94 19.40
CA ARG A 243 -6.49 20.42 19.34
C ARG A 243 -6.74 21.51 18.31
N LEU A 244 -5.71 22.29 17.98
CA LEU A 244 -5.81 23.34 16.98
C LEU A 244 -5.79 22.77 15.55
N LEU A 245 -5.00 21.73 15.31
CA LEU A 245 -4.66 21.25 13.97
C LEU A 245 -5.35 19.95 13.58
N VAL A 246 -5.75 19.13 14.55
CA VAL A 246 -6.26 17.77 14.35
C VAL A 246 -7.76 17.69 14.71
N PRO A 247 -8.57 16.92 13.96
CA PRO A 247 -9.98 16.68 14.28
C PRO A 247 -10.22 16.12 15.69
N ARG A 248 -11.42 16.36 16.24
CA ARG A 248 -11.77 16.00 17.63
C ARG A 248 -11.93 14.50 17.90
N ASP A 249 -12.07 13.68 16.87
CA ASP A 249 -12.21 12.22 16.93
C ASP A 249 -10.87 11.48 16.78
N ARG A 250 -9.77 12.21 16.96
CA ARG A 250 -8.41 11.73 16.83
C ARG A 250 -7.59 12.19 18.01
N PHE A 251 -6.69 11.32 18.48
CA PHE A 251 -5.84 11.60 19.63
C PHE A 251 -4.49 10.90 19.46
N VAL A 252 -3.55 11.27 20.32
CA VAL A 252 -2.20 10.69 20.37
C VAL A 252 -1.94 10.22 21.80
N ALA A 253 -1.80 8.93 21.98
CA ALA A 253 -1.26 8.34 23.21
C ALA A 253 0.23 8.64 23.26
N ALA A 254 0.76 9.09 24.40
CA ALA A 254 2.17 9.40 24.48
C ALA A 254 2.76 9.24 25.88
N THR A 255 4.00 8.78 25.91
CA THR A 255 4.83 8.68 27.10
C THR A 255 6.04 9.58 26.89
N LEU A 256 6.10 10.67 27.66
CA LEU A 256 7.21 11.62 27.68
C LEU A 256 8.07 11.39 28.90
N ILE A 257 9.38 11.34 28.70
CA ILE A 257 10.38 10.99 29.70
C ILE A 257 11.45 12.07 29.69
N MET A 258 11.84 12.52 30.87
CA MET A 258 13.03 13.32 31.11
C MET A 258 13.94 12.56 32.09
N VAL A 259 15.20 12.37 31.71
CA VAL A 259 16.23 11.74 32.52
C VAL A 259 17.32 12.77 32.82
N ASP A 260 17.49 13.08 34.09
CA ASP A 260 18.58 13.90 34.61
C ASP A 260 19.62 12.98 35.26
N VAL A 261 20.64 12.62 34.48
CA VAL A 261 21.72 11.72 34.92
C VAL A 261 22.52 12.29 36.08
N ARG A 262 22.63 13.63 36.18
CA ARG A 262 23.40 14.30 37.23
C ARG A 262 22.70 14.19 38.58
N ASN A 263 21.39 14.42 38.59
CA ASN A 263 20.59 14.36 39.81
C ASN A 263 20.00 12.98 40.09
N GLN A 264 20.26 12.00 39.22
CA GLN A 264 19.69 10.66 39.26
C GLN A 264 18.16 10.68 39.32
N LEU A 265 17.55 11.54 38.50
CA LEU A 265 16.11 11.82 38.51
C LEU A 265 15.46 11.47 37.17
N ILE A 266 14.36 10.73 37.22
CA ILE A 266 13.48 10.48 36.09
C ILE A 266 12.17 11.22 36.35
N GLU A 267 11.68 11.95 35.35
CA GLU A 267 10.34 12.52 35.33
C GLU A 267 9.59 11.94 34.12
N VAL A 268 8.39 11.40 34.36
CA VAL A 268 7.56 10.78 33.31
C VAL A 268 6.17 11.41 33.32
N TRP A 269 5.68 11.71 32.12
CA TRP A 269 4.26 11.91 31.84
C TRP A 269 3.78 10.79 30.93
N ASN A 270 2.67 10.14 31.27
CA ASN A 270 2.08 9.08 30.46
C ASN A 270 0.59 9.36 30.26
N GLY A 271 0.24 9.69 29.03
CA GLY A 271 -1.13 9.95 28.60
C GLY A 271 -1.61 8.89 27.61
N GLY A 272 -2.31 7.87 28.11
CA GLY A 272 -2.97 6.86 27.30
C GLY A 272 -2.09 5.77 26.70
N GLY A 273 -0.77 5.76 26.95
CA GLY A 273 0.13 4.67 26.53
C GLY A 273 0.29 3.59 27.62
N PRO A 274 0.95 2.46 27.30
CA PRO A 274 1.32 1.44 28.27
C PRO A 274 2.23 1.98 29.39
N GLU A 275 2.32 1.26 30.51
CA GLU A 275 3.17 1.65 31.63
C GLU A 275 4.67 1.60 31.27
N ALA A 276 5.41 2.63 31.69
CA ALA A 276 6.87 2.63 31.57
C ALA A 276 7.51 1.96 32.79
N LEU A 277 8.56 1.17 32.57
CA LEU A 277 9.12 0.26 33.56
C LEU A 277 10.59 0.61 33.83
N PHE A 278 10.94 0.89 35.09
CA PHE A 278 12.34 1.00 35.48
C PHE A 278 12.85 -0.38 35.95
N VAL A 279 13.84 -0.88 35.23
CA VAL A 279 14.43 -2.21 35.39
C VAL A 279 15.83 -2.06 35.97
N ASP A 280 16.12 -2.76 37.07
CA ASP A 280 17.45 -2.71 37.70
C ASP A 280 18.49 -3.58 36.98
N GLY A 281 19.76 -3.50 37.40
CA GLY A 281 20.84 -4.35 36.88
C GLY A 281 20.67 -5.85 37.13
N GLN A 282 19.74 -6.27 38.00
CA GLN A 282 19.35 -7.68 38.21
C GLN A 282 18.15 -8.09 37.34
N ARG A 283 17.67 -7.18 36.49
CA ARG A 283 16.55 -7.37 35.55
C ARG A 283 15.20 -7.52 36.23
N ASN A 284 15.06 -6.94 37.42
CA ASN A 284 13.79 -6.81 38.12
C ASN A 284 13.16 -5.46 37.81
N ILE A 285 11.84 -5.45 37.62
CA ILE A 285 11.06 -4.21 37.55
C ILE A 285 10.93 -3.67 38.98
N VAL A 286 11.58 -2.54 39.25
CA VAL A 286 11.60 -1.93 40.60
C VAL A 286 10.75 -0.67 40.70
N HIS A 287 10.35 -0.09 39.57
CA HIS A 287 9.40 1.01 39.53
C HIS A 287 8.53 0.99 38.27
N ARG A 288 7.27 1.42 38.39
CA ARG A 288 6.27 1.46 37.31
C ARG A 288 5.65 2.86 37.21
N PHE A 289 5.63 3.40 36.00
CA PHE A 289 4.98 4.66 35.66
C PHE A 289 3.68 4.37 34.91
N GLU A 290 2.60 4.21 35.66
CA GLU A 290 1.26 3.98 35.14
C GLU A 290 0.76 5.13 34.25
N SER A 291 -0.08 4.79 33.28
CA SER A 291 -0.85 5.77 32.51
C SER A 291 -1.86 6.47 33.42
N ASN A 292 -1.65 7.76 33.67
CA ASN A 292 -2.43 8.53 34.62
C ASN A 292 -3.09 9.77 34.00
N ALA A 293 -2.74 10.10 32.76
CA ALA A 293 -3.35 11.17 32.01
C ALA A 293 -4.12 10.61 30.80
N ALA A 294 -5.04 11.42 30.28
CA ALA A 294 -5.68 11.13 29.02
C ALA A 294 -4.74 11.37 27.84
N PRO A 295 -4.93 10.68 26.70
CA PRO A 295 -4.25 10.99 25.45
C PRO A 295 -4.31 12.47 25.05
N LEU A 296 -3.29 12.93 24.36
CA LEU A 296 -3.22 14.28 23.82
C LEU A 296 -4.32 14.50 22.77
N GLY A 297 -4.93 15.68 22.77
CA GLY A 297 -5.95 16.09 21.80
C GLY A 297 -7.40 15.89 22.26
N ILE A 298 -7.63 15.11 23.32
CA ILE A 298 -8.98 14.81 23.81
C ILE A 298 -9.56 15.99 24.60
N PHE A 299 -8.88 16.41 25.67
CA PHE A 299 -9.41 17.38 26.63
C PHE A 299 -8.95 18.80 26.35
N SER A 300 -9.79 19.76 26.74
CA SER A 300 -9.44 21.19 26.70
C SER A 300 -8.25 21.49 27.63
N ASP A 301 -7.54 22.60 27.40
CA ASP A 301 -6.36 22.93 28.22
C ASP A 301 -6.70 23.13 29.73
N GLU A 302 -7.96 23.43 30.03
CA GLU A 302 -8.51 23.58 31.39
C GLU A 302 -8.75 22.23 32.08
N GLU A 303 -9.21 21.23 31.33
CA GLU A 303 -9.49 19.87 31.81
C GLU A 303 -8.27 18.94 31.70
N PHE A 304 -7.29 19.31 30.89
CA PHE A 304 -6.14 18.49 30.59
C PHE A 304 -5.15 18.44 31.77
N GLU A 305 -4.88 17.21 32.23
CA GLU A 305 -3.97 16.92 33.33
C GLU A 305 -2.55 16.64 32.81
N ALA A 306 -1.63 17.56 33.12
CA ALA A 306 -0.21 17.47 32.75
C ALA A 306 0.68 17.11 33.96
N HIS A 307 0.13 16.37 34.94
CA HIS A 307 0.86 15.97 36.13
C HIS A 307 1.90 14.90 35.77
N THR A 308 3.14 15.13 36.20
CA THR A 308 4.25 14.20 36.00
C THR A 308 4.52 13.39 37.25
N ARG A 309 5.09 12.20 37.09
CA ARG A 309 5.61 11.38 38.18
C ARG A 309 7.12 11.46 38.16
N VAL A 310 7.71 11.51 39.35
CA VAL A 310 9.15 11.66 39.53
C VAL A 310 9.67 10.47 40.32
N TYR A 311 10.80 9.91 39.88
CA TYR A 311 11.49 8.83 40.55
C TYR A 311 12.98 9.13 40.61
N GLN A 312 13.57 9.04 41.80
CA GLN A 312 15.01 9.20 41.99
C GLN A 312 15.65 7.82 42.13
N TRP A 313 16.44 7.39 41.16
CA TRP A 313 17.04 6.05 41.21
C TRP A 313 18.24 6.01 42.13
N GLN A 314 18.39 4.89 42.84
CA GLN A 314 19.51 4.63 43.74
C GLN A 314 20.41 3.49 43.24
N ILE A 315 19.98 2.81 42.17
CA ILE A 315 20.65 1.68 41.54
C ILE A 315 20.69 1.92 40.03
N ALA A 316 21.78 1.49 39.39
CA ALA A 316 21.88 1.55 37.93
C ALA A 316 20.82 0.62 37.30
N GLY A 317 20.27 1.06 36.17
CA GLY A 317 19.20 0.34 35.49
C GLY A 317 18.87 0.91 34.12
N GLU A 318 17.76 0.44 33.56
CA GLU A 318 17.22 0.88 32.28
C GLU A 318 15.74 1.24 32.45
N LEU A 319 15.31 2.36 31.86
CA LEU A 319 13.91 2.72 31.76
C LEU A 319 13.36 2.26 30.41
N LEU A 320 12.42 1.33 30.43
CA LEU A 320 11.72 0.80 29.26
C LEU A 320 10.41 1.57 29.03
N ALA A 321 10.16 1.98 27.79
CA ALA A 321 8.86 2.46 27.33
C ALA A 321 8.56 1.90 25.94
N TYR A 322 7.27 1.73 25.64
CA TYR A 322 6.82 1.03 24.45
C TYR A 322 5.40 1.45 24.04
N SER A 323 5.03 1.22 22.78
CA SER A 323 3.65 1.36 22.28
C SER A 323 2.83 0.10 22.59
N ASP A 324 1.51 0.24 22.59
CA ASP A 324 0.55 -0.85 22.81
C ASP A 324 0.68 -1.99 21.79
N GLY A 325 1.16 -1.69 20.57
CA GLY A 325 1.51 -2.68 19.56
C GLY A 325 2.44 -3.79 20.05
N VAL A 326 3.26 -3.56 21.09
CA VAL A 326 4.05 -4.63 21.75
C VAL A 326 3.15 -5.67 22.42
N ILE A 327 2.17 -5.23 23.20
CA ILE A 327 1.31 -6.11 24.00
C ILE A 327 0.30 -6.80 23.09
N ASP A 328 -0.22 -6.05 22.11
CA ASP A 328 -1.26 -6.49 21.20
C ASP A 328 -0.74 -7.31 20.01
N ALA A 329 0.58 -7.41 19.83
CA ALA A 329 1.20 -8.23 18.79
C ALA A 329 0.70 -9.69 18.84
N LEU A 330 -0.01 -10.13 17.81
CA LEU A 330 -0.55 -11.48 17.75
C LEU A 330 0.46 -12.44 17.10
N SER A 331 0.54 -13.65 17.66
CA SER A 331 1.21 -14.80 17.02
C SER A 331 0.33 -15.41 15.92
N ASP A 332 0.89 -16.36 15.14
CA ASP A 332 0.13 -17.12 14.12
C ASP A 332 -1.14 -17.79 14.69
N ASP A 333 -1.10 -18.18 15.98
CA ASP A 333 -2.20 -18.84 16.68
C ASP A 333 -3.26 -17.83 17.21
N GLY A 334 -3.06 -16.53 16.96
CA GLY A 334 -3.94 -15.44 17.39
C GLY A 334 -3.79 -15.05 18.86
N GLU A 335 -2.76 -15.54 19.56
CA GLU A 335 -2.48 -15.14 20.94
C GLU A 335 -1.68 -13.83 20.98
N PRO A 336 -2.11 -12.83 21.79
CA PRO A 336 -1.35 -11.60 21.98
C PRO A 336 -0.06 -11.87 22.75
N PHE A 337 0.96 -11.05 22.53
CA PHE A 337 2.22 -11.14 23.25
C PHE A 337 1.97 -11.01 24.76
N GLY A 338 1.22 -9.97 25.16
CA GLY A 338 0.76 -9.79 26.54
C GLY A 338 1.85 -9.33 27.51
N GLU A 339 1.41 -8.86 28.68
CA GLU A 339 2.30 -8.37 29.74
C GLU A 339 3.20 -9.48 30.30
N GLU A 340 2.68 -10.70 30.44
CA GLU A 340 3.46 -11.82 31.00
C GLU A 340 4.70 -12.16 30.15
N ARG A 341 4.57 -12.17 28.81
CA ARG A 341 5.71 -12.43 27.92
C ARG A 341 6.67 -11.25 27.87
N LEU A 342 6.17 -10.03 27.99
CA LEU A 342 6.99 -8.83 28.13
C LEU A 342 7.87 -8.93 29.38
N GLU A 343 7.27 -9.15 30.56
CA GLU A 343 8.03 -9.27 31.82
C GLU A 343 9.01 -10.44 31.81
N HIS A 344 8.62 -11.56 31.18
CA HIS A 344 9.52 -12.70 30.98
C HIS A 344 10.72 -12.32 30.11
N SER A 345 10.53 -11.53 29.04
CA SER A 345 11.62 -11.09 28.17
C SER A 345 12.59 -10.13 28.87
N ILE A 346 12.08 -9.27 29.76
CA ILE A 346 12.88 -8.35 30.59
C ILE A 346 13.76 -9.15 31.56
N SER A 347 13.16 -10.07 32.31
CA SER A 347 13.85 -10.88 33.32
C SER A 347 14.91 -11.84 32.73
N HIS A 348 14.80 -12.18 31.44
CA HIS A 348 15.70 -13.10 30.73
C HIS A 348 16.56 -12.41 29.67
N CYS A 349 16.80 -11.10 29.78
CA CYS A 349 17.55 -10.34 28.76
C CYS A 349 19.06 -10.69 28.71
N GLY A 350 19.61 -11.30 29.76
CA GLY A 350 21.04 -11.61 29.87
C GLY A 350 21.91 -10.34 29.76
N ASP A 351 22.94 -10.40 28.91
CA ASP A 351 23.87 -9.29 28.68
C ASP A 351 23.34 -8.21 27.71
N LYS A 352 22.13 -8.40 27.15
CA LYS A 352 21.52 -7.43 26.23
C LYS A 352 20.88 -6.28 26.99
N THR A 353 20.66 -5.17 26.28
CA THR A 353 19.73 -4.12 26.73
C THR A 353 18.33 -4.70 26.86
N VAL A 354 17.50 -4.06 27.68
CA VAL A 354 16.09 -4.46 27.82
C VAL A 354 15.37 -4.33 26.48
N CYS A 355 15.62 -3.25 25.74
CA CYS A 355 15.06 -3.03 24.40
C CYS A 355 15.35 -4.20 23.44
N ALA A 356 16.62 -4.59 23.30
CA ALA A 356 17.02 -5.67 22.39
C ALA A 356 16.44 -7.03 22.79
N ALA A 357 16.27 -7.30 24.10
CA ALA A 357 15.67 -8.55 24.56
C ALA A 357 14.17 -8.62 24.25
N VAL A 358 13.43 -7.52 24.43
CA VAL A 358 12.01 -7.42 24.06
C VAL A 358 11.86 -7.55 22.55
N ALA A 359 12.68 -6.85 21.76
CA ALA A 359 12.68 -6.93 20.30
C ALA A 359 12.90 -8.36 19.79
N ASP A 360 13.88 -9.08 20.36
CA ASP A 360 14.14 -10.48 20.01
C ASP A 360 12.97 -11.41 20.37
N ALA A 361 12.32 -11.17 21.51
CA ALA A 361 11.15 -11.94 21.93
C ALA A 361 9.96 -11.71 20.99
N LEU A 362 9.71 -10.45 20.61
CA LEU A 362 8.66 -10.08 19.64
C LEU A 362 8.94 -10.68 18.25
N CYS A 363 10.18 -10.62 17.76
CA CYS A 363 10.54 -11.24 16.48
C CYS A 363 10.26 -12.75 16.48
N LYS A 364 10.52 -13.44 17.60
CA LYS A 364 10.21 -14.88 17.74
C LYS A 364 8.70 -15.14 17.84
N HIS A 365 7.96 -14.26 18.50
CA HIS A 365 6.50 -14.35 18.63
C HIS A 365 5.79 -14.18 17.29
N LEU A 366 6.23 -13.20 16.49
CA LEU A 366 5.71 -12.92 15.16
C LEU A 366 6.16 -13.92 14.08
N LYS A 367 7.25 -14.67 14.32
CA LYS A 367 7.85 -15.63 13.36
C LYS A 367 8.08 -15.10 11.94
N GLY A 368 8.24 -13.78 11.78
CA GLY A 368 8.42 -13.12 10.49
C GLY A 368 7.13 -12.73 9.77
N GLU A 369 5.96 -12.90 10.40
CA GLU A 369 4.72 -12.26 9.97
C GLU A 369 4.75 -10.75 10.22
N ARG A 370 3.88 -10.00 9.52
CA ARG A 370 3.72 -8.56 9.74
C ARG A 370 2.91 -8.33 11.01
N ALA A 371 3.36 -7.38 11.83
CA ALA A 371 2.59 -6.90 12.97
C ALA A 371 1.25 -6.30 12.52
N GLN A 372 0.21 -6.46 13.34
CA GLN A 372 -1.12 -5.90 13.07
C GLN A 372 -1.18 -4.40 13.32
N ASP A 373 -0.30 -3.89 14.19
CA ASP A 373 -0.12 -2.48 14.51
C ASP A 373 1.36 -2.12 14.58
N ASP A 374 1.66 -0.82 14.61
CA ASP A 374 3.02 -0.32 14.71
C ASP A 374 3.63 -0.64 16.08
N ILE A 375 4.90 -1.06 16.10
CA ILE A 375 5.58 -1.46 17.32
C ILE A 375 6.80 -0.57 17.55
N SER A 376 6.81 0.06 18.72
CA SER A 376 7.92 0.88 19.19
C SER A 376 8.36 0.44 20.57
N VAL A 377 9.66 0.21 20.72
CA VAL A 377 10.30 -0.12 21.99
C VAL A 377 11.52 0.75 22.17
N ILE A 378 11.67 1.35 23.34
CA ILE A 378 12.88 2.08 23.73
C ILE A 378 13.37 1.64 25.09
N SER A 379 14.69 1.64 25.30
CA SER A 379 15.26 1.63 26.64
C SER A 379 16.24 2.78 26.83
N VAL A 380 16.15 3.44 27.98
CA VAL A 380 17.04 4.54 28.37
C VAL A 380 17.93 4.09 29.53
N THR A 381 19.23 4.05 29.30
CA THR A 381 20.22 3.67 30.31
C THR A 381 20.32 4.75 31.39
N CYS A 382 20.18 4.35 32.65
CA CYS A 382 20.24 5.21 33.83
C CYS A 382 21.44 4.78 34.70
N PRO A 383 22.65 5.33 34.45
CA PRO A 383 23.85 4.95 35.18
C PRO A 383 23.85 5.52 36.61
N LEU A 384 24.66 4.94 37.48
CA LEU A 384 25.04 5.60 38.74
C LEU A 384 26.16 6.59 38.47
N GLN A 385 26.09 7.80 39.04
CA GLN A 385 27.28 8.63 39.10
C GLN A 385 28.24 8.00 40.10
N GLU A 386 29.44 7.64 39.66
CA GLU A 386 30.54 7.46 40.59
C GLU A 386 30.79 8.81 41.25
N ASN A 387 30.59 8.88 42.57
CA ASN A 387 31.01 10.04 43.34
C ASN A 387 32.52 10.21 43.11
N ASN A 388 32.91 11.16 42.26
CA ASN A 388 34.26 11.70 42.25
C ASN A 388 34.46 12.40 43.61
N GLN A 389 34.93 11.64 44.60
CA GLN A 389 35.52 12.17 45.83
C GLN A 389 36.89 12.77 45.55
#